data_AF-A0A9R0Q1B6-F1
#
_entry.id   AF-A0A9R0Q1B6-F1
#
_cell.length_a   1.000
_cell.length_b   1.000
_cell.length_c   1.000
_cell.angle_alpha   90.00
_cell.angle_beta   90.00
_cell.angle_gamma   90.00
#
_symmetry.space_group_name_H-M   'P 1'
#
loop_
_entity.id
_entity.type
_entity.pdbx_description
1 polymer ?
#
loop_
_entity_poly.entity_id
_entity_poly.type
_entity_poly.pdbx_seq_one_letter_code
_entity_poly.pdbx_strand_id
1 'polypeptide(L)'
;MQECPVGTYKNITGSSKSLCSPCPAYELPHRAIYMHIRGGVAETPCPYKCVSDRYRMPHCFTALEELIYTFGGPWFFGLLLSGLLVLLALVLSIARMKFVGTDEFPGPAPTQHGSQIDHSFPFLESLNEVLETNRAEESHCHVHRMFFMGPNTFSEPWHLPHTPPEQITDIVYEDAFNKFVDEINALAAYQWWEGSICSILCILSYPLAWSWQQWRRRKKLQRLREFVRSEYDHSCLRSCRSRALYEGLKVAATPDLMLGYLDFYLGGDEKRPDLPTRLHQRFPMSLIFGGDGSYMAPFSLHSDSVVISLISQVVPSSIWHRLVVGLNAQLRLVRHGNLKVTFLPMLKWLETHANPALDTYHVRVDLAWFQATALGYCQYGLVIHAVEGEAVAAELQSGSRIIFDQHSLNQNEDADSQLGHSRSNDAYMCKRITGGILNVDNLMTLKDRSDLFHPLSLILHNTKPVGHQDLVGLVISILLLADFSLVLLTSLQLYSYSMVDILLVLFVLPLGILAPFPAGINALFSHGPRRSAGLARVYALWNITSLVNVVVAFVCGLVHYKSSTKRHPSMQPWNLGGDETSWWLFPTGLVLCKLIQARLVDWHVSILEIQDRAVYSNDPTIFWQ
;
A
#
# COMPACT_ATOMS: atom_id res chain seq x y z
N MET A 1 -27.49 -56.05 -44.53
CA MET A 1 -28.13 -55.44 -43.33
C MET A 1 -27.57 -54.04 -43.21
N GLN A 2 -28.43 -53.03 -43.25
CA GLN A 2 -27.99 -51.65 -43.09
C GLN A 2 -27.95 -51.32 -41.59
N GLU A 3 -26.81 -50.83 -41.11
CA GLU A 3 -26.62 -50.42 -39.71
C GLU A 3 -27.46 -49.18 -39.40
N CYS A 4 -28.04 -49.13 -38.20
CA CYS A 4 -28.77 -47.96 -37.73
C CYS A 4 -27.81 -46.78 -37.46
N PRO A 5 -28.23 -45.52 -37.68
CA PRO A 5 -27.40 -44.36 -37.41
C PRO A 5 -27.05 -44.24 -35.91
N VAL A 6 -25.94 -43.59 -35.60
CA VAL A 6 -25.48 -43.36 -34.22
C VAL A 6 -26.56 -42.64 -33.40
N GLY A 7 -26.80 -43.10 -32.17
CA GLY A 7 -27.89 -42.58 -31.31
C GLY A 7 -29.26 -43.21 -31.57
N THR A 8 -29.32 -44.32 -32.31
CA THR A 8 -30.53 -45.13 -32.47
C THR A 8 -30.25 -46.62 -32.19
N TYR A 9 -31.27 -47.35 -31.74
CA TYR A 9 -31.21 -48.79 -31.45
C TYR A 9 -32.31 -49.54 -32.21
N LYS A 10 -32.15 -50.86 -32.36
CA LYS A 10 -33.09 -51.71 -33.10
C LYS A 10 -33.18 -53.10 -32.48
N ASN A 11 -34.36 -53.43 -31.94
CA ASN A 11 -34.65 -54.71 -31.28
C ASN A 11 -35.29 -55.76 -32.21
N ILE A 12 -35.56 -55.41 -33.47
CA ILE A 12 -36.26 -56.29 -34.44
C ILE A 12 -35.33 -56.62 -35.60
N THR A 13 -35.30 -57.89 -36.02
CA THR A 13 -34.50 -58.33 -37.18
C THR A 13 -35.08 -57.79 -38.49
N GLY A 14 -34.26 -57.11 -39.29
CA GLY A 14 -34.68 -56.54 -40.58
C GLY A 14 -33.67 -55.54 -41.12
N SER A 15 -33.77 -55.15 -42.40
CA SER A 15 -32.81 -54.23 -43.03
C SER A 15 -33.34 -52.80 -43.26
N SER A 16 -34.62 -52.52 -42.97
CA SER A 16 -35.20 -51.19 -43.17
C SER A 16 -34.80 -50.18 -42.09
N LYS A 17 -34.60 -48.92 -42.52
CA LYS A 17 -34.18 -47.78 -41.70
C LYS A 17 -35.28 -47.26 -40.76
N SER A 18 -36.55 -47.56 -41.07
CA SER A 18 -37.72 -47.22 -40.25
C SER A 18 -37.84 -48.03 -38.95
N LEU A 19 -37.05 -49.09 -38.80
CA LEU A 19 -37.02 -49.93 -37.61
C LEU A 19 -36.02 -49.44 -36.55
N CYS A 20 -35.31 -48.34 -36.79
CA CYS A 20 -34.37 -47.75 -35.84
C CYS A 20 -35.12 -46.74 -34.95
N SER A 21 -35.15 -47.00 -33.64
CA SER A 21 -35.74 -46.10 -32.65
C SER A 21 -34.67 -45.19 -32.04
N PRO A 22 -34.95 -43.91 -31.78
CA PRO A 22 -34.00 -43.02 -31.11
C PRO A 22 -33.75 -43.49 -29.67
N CYS A 23 -32.50 -43.40 -29.24
CA CYS A 23 -32.15 -43.67 -27.85
C CYS A 23 -32.75 -42.55 -26.96
N PRO A 24 -33.29 -42.90 -25.77
CA PRO A 24 -33.83 -41.90 -24.86
C PRO A 24 -32.76 -40.88 -24.43
N ALA A 25 -33.08 -39.59 -24.59
CA ALA A 25 -32.15 -38.49 -24.30
C ALA A 25 -31.81 -38.37 -22.81
N TYR A 26 -32.64 -38.89 -21.90
CA TYR A 26 -32.40 -38.85 -20.45
C TYR A 26 -31.32 -39.84 -19.99
N GLU A 27 -30.93 -40.82 -20.82
CA GLU A 27 -29.90 -41.82 -20.49
C GLU A 27 -28.50 -41.38 -20.90
N LEU A 28 -28.36 -40.26 -21.64
CA LEU A 28 -27.09 -39.73 -22.09
C LEU A 28 -26.60 -38.62 -21.14
N PRO A 29 -25.45 -38.80 -20.45
CA PRO A 29 -24.85 -37.73 -19.66
C PRO A 29 -24.50 -36.51 -20.51
N HIS A 30 -24.58 -35.30 -19.93
CA HIS A 30 -24.40 -34.03 -20.65
C HIS A 30 -23.06 -33.88 -21.40
N ARG A 31 -21.99 -34.56 -20.96
CA ARG A 31 -20.65 -34.54 -21.59
C ARG A 31 -20.30 -35.85 -22.30
N ALA A 32 -21.31 -36.62 -22.70
CA ALA A 32 -21.17 -37.88 -23.41
C ALA A 32 -21.63 -37.78 -24.87
N ILE A 33 -21.00 -38.56 -25.73
CA ILE A 33 -21.35 -38.75 -27.14
C ILE A 33 -21.58 -40.24 -27.40
N TYR A 34 -22.62 -40.57 -28.15
CA TYR A 34 -22.87 -41.94 -28.55
C TYR A 34 -21.71 -42.50 -29.39
N MET A 35 -21.36 -43.75 -29.13
CA MET A 35 -20.30 -44.44 -29.86
C MET A 35 -20.86 -45.19 -31.07
N HIS A 36 -20.06 -45.24 -32.13
CA HIS A 36 -20.32 -46.15 -33.23
C HIS A 36 -19.87 -47.57 -32.87
N ILE A 37 -20.81 -48.50 -32.77
CA ILE A 37 -20.51 -49.94 -32.63
C ILE A 37 -20.78 -50.63 -33.97
N ARG A 38 -19.80 -51.41 -34.43
CA ARG A 38 -19.90 -52.22 -35.64
C ARG A 38 -21.00 -53.27 -35.46
N GLY A 39 -21.97 -53.31 -36.36
CA GLY A 39 -23.16 -54.17 -36.26
C GLY A 39 -24.41 -53.51 -35.65
N GLY A 40 -24.33 -52.27 -35.17
CA GLY A 40 -25.47 -51.55 -34.58
C GLY A 40 -25.81 -51.97 -33.14
N VAL A 41 -26.76 -51.25 -32.52
CA VAL A 41 -27.15 -51.43 -31.11
C VAL A 41 -28.51 -52.12 -31.04
N ALA A 42 -28.59 -53.25 -30.31
CA ALA A 42 -29.82 -54.05 -30.19
C ALA A 42 -30.71 -53.66 -28.99
N GLU A 43 -30.10 -53.19 -27.89
CA GLU A 43 -30.77 -52.94 -26.61
C GLU A 43 -30.37 -51.58 -26.00
N THR A 44 -31.19 -51.06 -25.10
CA THR A 44 -30.93 -49.86 -24.28
C THR A 44 -30.30 -50.24 -22.94
N PRO A 45 -29.36 -49.46 -22.37
CA PRO A 45 -28.93 -48.12 -22.79
C PRO A 45 -27.91 -48.14 -23.94
N CYS A 46 -28.01 -47.13 -24.81
CA CYS A 46 -27.11 -47.01 -25.94
C CYS A 46 -25.68 -46.66 -25.50
N PRO A 47 -24.66 -47.31 -26.07
CA PRO A 47 -23.27 -47.14 -25.66
C PRO A 47 -22.79 -45.72 -25.99
N TYR A 48 -22.21 -45.06 -24.99
CA TYR A 48 -21.67 -43.71 -25.09
C TYR A 48 -20.24 -43.67 -24.55
N LYS A 49 -19.49 -42.66 -24.94
CA LYS A 49 -18.20 -42.29 -24.34
C LYS A 49 -18.23 -40.81 -23.98
N CYS A 50 -17.41 -40.43 -23.01
CA CYS A 50 -17.25 -39.02 -22.71
C CYS A 50 -16.54 -38.30 -23.88
N VAL A 51 -16.82 -37.00 -24.05
CA VAL A 51 -16.21 -36.16 -25.10
C VAL A 51 -14.68 -36.12 -24.99
N SER A 52 -14.15 -36.28 -23.77
CA SER A 52 -12.72 -36.37 -23.47
C SER A 52 -12.47 -37.51 -22.50
N ASP A 53 -11.33 -38.20 -22.66
CA ASP A 53 -10.86 -39.26 -21.75
C ASP A 53 -10.59 -38.76 -20.31
N ARG A 54 -10.59 -37.43 -20.10
CA ARG A 54 -10.41 -36.80 -18.78
C ARG A 54 -11.67 -36.82 -17.93
N TYR A 55 -12.85 -36.95 -18.54
CA TYR A 55 -14.11 -37.06 -17.80
C TYR A 55 -14.34 -38.51 -17.41
N ARG A 56 -14.73 -38.75 -16.15
CA ARG A 56 -14.89 -40.12 -15.66
C ARG A 56 -16.29 -40.67 -15.93
N MET A 57 -16.34 -41.86 -16.53
CA MET A 57 -17.56 -42.65 -16.65
C MET A 57 -18.05 -43.12 -15.27
N PRO A 58 -19.37 -43.31 -15.06
CA PRO A 58 -20.44 -43.30 -16.06
C PRO A 58 -21.05 -41.92 -16.37
N HIS A 59 -21.01 -40.94 -15.45
CA HIS A 59 -21.71 -39.67 -15.64
C HIS A 59 -20.92 -38.59 -16.42
N CYS A 60 -19.69 -38.90 -16.83
CA CYS A 60 -18.79 -37.96 -17.49
C CYS A 60 -18.56 -36.68 -16.68
N PHE A 61 -18.41 -36.83 -15.36
CA PHE A 61 -18.14 -35.74 -14.43
C PHE A 61 -16.70 -35.24 -14.55
N THR A 62 -16.52 -33.96 -14.18
CA THR A 62 -15.21 -33.39 -13.86
C THR A 62 -14.67 -33.97 -12.56
N ALA A 63 -13.34 -33.88 -12.34
CA ALA A 63 -12.72 -34.33 -11.10
C ALA A 63 -13.29 -33.60 -9.85
N LEU A 64 -13.70 -32.34 -9.99
CA LEU A 64 -14.36 -31.59 -8.91
C LEU A 64 -15.78 -32.08 -8.66
N GLU A 65 -16.58 -32.30 -9.70
CA GLU A 65 -17.95 -32.83 -9.56
C GLU A 65 -17.93 -34.23 -8.95
N GLU A 66 -17.00 -35.09 -9.36
CA GLU A 66 -16.80 -36.42 -8.76
C GLU A 66 -16.49 -36.30 -7.26
N LEU A 67 -15.59 -35.40 -6.87
CA LEU A 67 -15.31 -35.11 -5.47
C LEU A 67 -16.58 -34.64 -4.73
N ILE A 68 -17.34 -33.70 -5.29
CA ILE A 68 -18.56 -33.17 -4.67
C ILE A 68 -19.60 -34.27 -4.47
N TYR A 69 -19.86 -35.09 -5.49
CA TYR A 69 -20.87 -36.15 -5.43
C TYR A 69 -20.44 -37.36 -4.61
N THR A 70 -19.14 -37.67 -4.52
CA THR A 70 -18.64 -38.72 -3.59
C THR A 70 -18.89 -38.39 -2.13
N PHE A 71 -18.88 -37.09 -1.76
CA PHE A 71 -19.18 -36.61 -0.40
C PHE A 71 -20.68 -36.32 -0.15
N GLY A 72 -21.58 -36.85 -0.99
CA GLY A 72 -23.03 -36.70 -0.78
C GLY A 72 -23.64 -35.47 -1.45
N GLY A 73 -22.96 -34.86 -2.41
CA GLY A 73 -23.45 -33.74 -3.20
C GLY A 73 -23.03 -32.36 -2.69
N PRO A 74 -23.39 -31.28 -3.40
CA PRO A 74 -22.85 -29.93 -3.18
C PRO A 74 -23.14 -29.36 -1.79
N TRP A 75 -24.32 -29.63 -1.24
CA TRP A 75 -24.71 -29.14 0.09
C TRP A 75 -23.92 -29.80 1.22
N PHE A 76 -23.83 -31.14 1.21
CA PHE A 76 -23.07 -31.89 2.21
C PHE A 76 -21.57 -31.62 2.11
N PHE A 77 -21.02 -31.59 0.91
CA PHE A 77 -19.62 -31.23 0.68
C PHE A 77 -19.32 -29.82 1.19
N GLY A 78 -20.19 -28.84 0.91
CA GLY A 78 -20.04 -27.47 1.39
C GLY A 78 -20.06 -27.35 2.92
N LEU A 79 -20.98 -28.06 3.59
CA LEU A 79 -21.05 -28.11 5.06
C LEU A 79 -19.82 -28.77 5.67
N LEU A 80 -19.35 -29.88 5.10
CA LEU A 80 -18.15 -30.60 5.56
C LEU A 80 -16.90 -29.75 5.38
N LEU A 81 -16.74 -29.09 4.22
CA LEU A 81 -15.65 -28.17 3.95
C LEU A 81 -15.68 -26.98 4.92
N SER A 82 -16.85 -26.36 5.13
CA SER A 82 -17.01 -25.26 6.08
C SER A 82 -16.63 -25.67 7.51
N GLY A 83 -17.11 -26.83 7.98
CA GLY A 83 -16.75 -27.37 9.30
C GLY A 83 -15.24 -27.62 9.45
N LEU A 84 -14.60 -28.17 8.41
CA LEU A 84 -13.15 -28.39 8.39
C LEU A 84 -12.39 -27.05 8.44
N LEU A 85 -12.81 -26.05 7.68
CA LEU A 85 -12.20 -24.71 7.66
C LEU A 85 -12.30 -24.05 9.04
N VAL A 86 -13.46 -24.12 9.70
CA VAL A 86 -13.65 -23.58 11.06
C VAL A 86 -12.78 -24.31 12.07
N LEU A 87 -12.72 -25.64 12.01
CA LEU A 87 -11.89 -26.43 12.92
C LEU A 87 -10.40 -26.11 12.75
N LEU A 88 -9.91 -26.03 11.52
CA LEU A 88 -8.53 -25.63 11.23
C LEU A 88 -8.26 -24.18 11.68
N ALA A 89 -9.19 -23.26 11.47
CA ALA A 89 -9.06 -21.87 11.93
C ALA A 89 -9.01 -21.77 13.47
N LEU A 90 -9.78 -22.59 14.18
CA LEU A 90 -9.71 -22.70 15.65
C LEU A 90 -8.35 -23.22 16.10
N VAL A 91 -7.83 -24.27 15.45
CA VAL A 91 -6.49 -24.79 15.74
C VAL A 91 -5.43 -23.72 15.50
N LEU A 92 -5.50 -22.98 14.38
CA LEU A 92 -4.60 -21.86 14.10
C LEU A 92 -4.71 -20.74 15.14
N SER A 93 -5.92 -20.43 15.59
CA SER A 93 -6.16 -19.40 16.61
C SER A 93 -5.60 -19.81 17.97
N ILE A 94 -5.78 -21.08 18.37
CA ILE A 94 -5.20 -21.64 19.60
C ILE A 94 -3.67 -21.68 19.48
N ALA A 95 -3.14 -22.08 18.33
CA ALA A 95 -1.69 -22.06 18.08
C ALA A 95 -1.16 -20.62 18.20
N ARG A 96 -1.82 -19.64 17.57
CA ARG A 96 -1.49 -18.22 17.70
C ARG A 96 -1.49 -17.79 19.17
N MET A 97 -2.54 -18.10 19.93
CA MET A 97 -2.60 -17.77 21.36
C MET A 97 -1.45 -18.41 22.15
N LYS A 98 -1.04 -19.63 21.83
CA LYS A 98 0.07 -20.31 22.51
C LYS A 98 1.46 -19.81 22.11
N PHE A 99 1.66 -19.45 20.85
CA PHE A 99 2.96 -18.97 20.35
C PHE A 99 3.19 -17.47 20.59
N VAL A 100 2.12 -16.67 20.56
CA VAL A 100 2.17 -15.23 20.82
C VAL A 100 1.97 -14.91 22.30
N GLY A 101 1.13 -15.66 23.02
CA GLY A 101 0.84 -15.46 24.44
C GLY A 101 1.96 -15.90 25.40
N THR A 102 3.00 -16.57 24.92
CA THR A 102 4.20 -16.84 25.73
C THR A 102 5.05 -15.58 26.00
N ASP A 103 4.86 -14.50 25.23
CA ASP A 103 5.51 -13.20 25.45
C ASP A 103 4.64 -12.19 26.24
N GLU A 104 3.38 -12.52 26.53
CA GLU A 104 2.43 -11.66 27.28
C GLU A 104 1.78 -12.44 28.43
N PHE A 105 2.47 -12.59 29.57
CA PHE A 105 1.82 -12.91 30.84
C PHE A 105 1.49 -11.62 31.61
N PRO A 106 0.21 -11.25 31.81
CA PRO A 106 -0.16 -10.21 32.76
C PRO A 106 -0.19 -10.82 34.16
N GLY A 107 0.82 -10.50 34.98
CA GLY A 107 0.72 -10.68 36.43
C GLY A 107 -0.25 -9.65 37.03
N PRO A 108 -0.93 -9.95 38.15
CA PRO A 108 -1.86 -9.01 38.78
C PRO A 108 -1.04 -7.94 39.52
N ALA A 109 -1.04 -6.69 39.03
CA ALA A 109 -0.44 -5.57 39.74
C ALA A 109 -1.53 -4.62 40.29
N PRO A 110 -1.47 -4.24 41.57
CA PRO A 110 -2.11 -3.04 42.04
C PRO A 110 -1.36 -1.80 41.52
N THR A 111 -2.11 -0.72 41.34
CA THR A 111 -1.67 0.62 40.92
C THR A 111 -0.38 1.11 41.57
N GLN A 112 0.62 1.55 40.78
CA GLN A 112 1.45 2.71 41.10
C GLN A 112 2.26 3.22 39.89
N HIS A 113 2.39 4.55 39.86
CA HIS A 113 3.10 5.45 38.95
C HIS A 113 4.46 4.97 38.38
N GLY A 114 4.77 5.45 37.17
CA GLY A 114 6.16 5.76 36.77
C GLY A 114 6.56 5.22 35.40
N SER A 115 6.92 6.14 34.51
CA SER A 115 7.56 5.92 33.21
C SER A 115 8.73 4.94 33.25
N GLN A 116 8.63 3.81 32.53
CA GLN A 116 9.82 3.08 32.08
C GLN A 116 9.51 2.31 30.80
N ILE A 117 10.11 2.76 29.70
CA ILE A 117 10.12 2.09 28.40
C ILE A 117 11.01 0.86 28.55
N ASP A 118 10.47 -0.32 28.25
CA ASP A 118 11.17 -1.61 28.29
C ASP A 118 12.39 -1.65 27.35
N HIS A 119 13.58 -1.48 27.94
CA HIS A 119 14.87 -1.86 27.40
C HIS A 119 15.19 -3.30 27.82
N SER A 120 14.63 -4.29 27.12
CA SER A 120 14.99 -5.71 27.31
C SER A 120 15.99 -6.18 26.24
N PHE A 121 17.21 -5.67 26.32
CA PHE A 121 18.45 -6.37 25.96
C PHE A 121 19.51 -5.89 26.95
N PRO A 122 20.38 -6.76 27.51
CA PRO A 122 21.47 -6.32 28.36
C PRO A 122 22.53 -5.66 27.48
N PHE A 123 22.27 -4.41 27.13
CA PHE A 123 23.14 -3.55 26.36
C PHE A 123 23.59 -2.43 27.28
N LEU A 124 24.91 -2.32 27.42
CA LEU A 124 25.64 -1.47 28.37
C LEU A 124 24.94 -0.12 28.59
N GLU A 125 24.51 0.12 29.82
CA GLU A 125 23.86 1.36 30.26
C GLU A 125 24.74 2.59 29.96
N SER A 126 26.07 2.43 30.00
CA SER A 126 27.02 3.48 29.61
C SER A 126 26.99 3.81 28.12
N LEU A 127 26.70 2.84 27.25
CA LEU A 127 26.64 3.08 25.81
C LEU A 127 25.27 3.68 25.43
N ASN A 128 24.22 3.35 26.18
CA ASN A 128 22.94 4.04 26.06
C ASN A 128 23.06 5.49 26.54
N GLU A 129 23.72 5.75 27.67
CA GLU A 129 23.99 7.11 28.15
C GLU A 129 24.81 7.91 27.14
N VAL A 130 25.91 7.35 26.61
CA VAL A 130 26.72 7.99 25.57
C VAL A 130 25.93 8.18 24.25
N LEU A 131 25.02 7.28 23.92
CA LEU A 131 24.19 7.40 22.72
C LEU A 131 23.09 8.45 22.90
N GLU A 132 22.50 8.56 24.09
CA GLU A 132 21.55 9.61 24.46
C GLU A 132 22.23 10.98 24.53
N THR A 133 23.45 11.09 25.06
CA THR A 133 24.22 12.35 25.04
C THR A 133 24.59 12.75 23.62
N ASN A 134 25.05 11.81 22.78
CA ASN A 134 25.30 12.09 21.36
C ASN A 134 24.02 12.51 20.62
N ARG A 135 22.87 11.86 20.88
CA ARG A 135 21.57 12.26 20.30
C ARG A 135 21.14 13.66 20.74
N ALA A 136 21.36 13.99 22.01
CA ALA A 136 21.09 15.32 22.54
C ALA A 136 22.01 16.37 21.89
N GLU A 137 23.32 16.11 21.82
CA GLU A 137 24.29 17.00 21.16
C GLU A 137 23.99 17.19 19.66
N GLU A 138 23.61 16.13 18.95
CA GLU A 138 23.22 16.18 17.55
C GLU A 138 21.98 17.05 17.32
N SER A 139 20.96 16.93 18.18
CA SER A 139 19.76 17.77 18.06
C SER A 139 20.03 19.25 18.33
N HIS A 140 20.90 19.55 19.30
CA HIS A 140 21.35 20.91 19.58
C HIS A 140 22.22 21.53 18.50
N CYS A 141 22.81 20.74 17.59
CA CYS A 141 23.63 21.24 16.48
C CYS A 141 22.86 21.28 15.14
N HIS A 142 21.61 20.81 15.09
CA HIS A 142 20.83 20.77 13.86
C HIS A 142 20.38 22.16 13.40
N VAL A 143 20.67 22.49 12.14
CA VAL A 143 20.31 23.78 11.52
C VAL A 143 19.02 23.66 10.73
N HIS A 144 19.05 22.87 9.66
CA HIS A 144 17.98 22.85 8.68
C HIS A 144 17.87 21.46 8.06
N ARG A 145 16.62 21.09 7.76
CA ARG A 145 16.25 19.85 7.09
C ARG A 145 15.77 20.19 5.69
N MET A 146 16.51 19.72 4.69
CA MET A 146 16.16 19.88 3.28
C MET A 146 15.50 18.61 2.76
N PHE A 147 14.30 18.71 2.20
CA PHE A 147 13.58 17.55 1.68
C PHE A 147 13.91 17.29 0.21
N PHE A 148 13.97 16.01 -0.18
CA PHE A 148 14.08 15.63 -1.58
C PHE A 148 12.74 15.86 -2.31
N MET A 149 12.84 16.36 -3.54
CA MET A 149 11.71 16.55 -4.43
C MET A 149 11.42 15.27 -5.22
N GLY A 150 10.15 15.07 -5.55
CA GLY A 150 9.66 13.92 -6.31
C GLY A 150 9.20 12.72 -5.47
N PRO A 151 8.34 11.84 -6.01
CA PRO A 151 7.73 10.70 -5.32
C PRO A 151 8.62 9.43 -5.24
N ASN A 152 9.89 9.52 -5.64
CA ASN A 152 10.81 8.37 -5.73
C ASN A 152 10.30 7.24 -6.65
N THR A 153 9.73 7.60 -7.80
CA THR A 153 9.28 6.65 -8.81
C THR A 153 10.33 6.54 -9.92
N PHE A 154 10.24 5.50 -10.76
CA PHE A 154 11.16 5.35 -11.88
C PHE A 154 11.05 6.51 -12.89
N SER A 155 9.87 7.14 -13.00
CA SER A 155 9.66 8.31 -13.84
C SER A 155 10.17 9.60 -13.22
N GLU A 156 10.03 9.75 -11.89
CA GLU A 156 10.47 10.92 -11.13
C GLU A 156 11.27 10.47 -9.89
N PRO A 157 12.61 10.31 -10.03
CA PRO A 157 13.48 10.00 -8.90
C PRO A 157 13.58 11.16 -7.93
N TRP A 158 14.11 10.87 -6.74
CA TRP A 158 14.50 11.92 -5.79
C TRP A 158 15.53 12.86 -6.39
N HIS A 159 15.34 14.15 -6.17
CA HIS A 159 16.31 15.17 -6.53
C HIS A 159 16.27 16.35 -5.57
N LEU A 160 17.39 17.03 -5.40
CA LEU A 160 17.52 18.27 -4.65
C LEU A 160 17.57 19.47 -5.63
N PRO A 161 16.99 20.63 -5.25
CA PRO A 161 17.14 21.86 -6.01
C PRO A 161 18.57 22.41 -5.94
N HIS A 162 19.02 23.07 -7.02
CA HIS A 162 20.36 23.69 -7.14
C HIS A 162 20.46 25.07 -6.46
N THR A 163 19.54 25.41 -5.57
CA THR A 163 19.58 26.68 -4.84
C THR A 163 19.55 26.35 -3.37
N PRO A 164 20.60 26.69 -2.60
CA PRO A 164 20.56 26.49 -1.16
C PRO A 164 19.46 27.37 -0.56
N PRO A 165 18.66 26.87 0.40
CA PRO A 165 17.76 27.71 1.16
C PRO A 165 18.54 28.75 1.98
N GLU A 166 18.01 29.97 2.20
CA GLU A 166 18.75 30.99 2.99
C GLU A 166 19.19 30.51 4.37
N GLN A 167 18.43 29.60 5.02
CA GLN A 167 18.81 29.08 6.34
C GLN A 167 20.17 28.36 6.34
N ILE A 168 20.63 27.87 5.18
CA ILE A 168 21.95 27.21 5.03
C ILE A 168 22.94 28.03 4.21
N THR A 169 22.51 29.13 3.59
CA THR A 169 23.35 29.92 2.67
C THR A 169 24.59 30.47 3.37
N ASP A 170 24.48 30.78 4.66
CA ASP A 170 25.60 31.26 5.48
C ASP A 170 26.60 30.18 5.88
N ILE A 171 26.22 28.91 5.82
CA ILE A 171 27.03 27.74 6.25
C ILE A 171 27.68 27.06 5.05
N VAL A 172 27.14 27.29 3.86
CA VAL A 172 27.46 26.54 2.66
C VAL A 172 28.11 27.45 1.59
N TYR A 173 29.05 26.89 0.82
CA TYR A 173 29.54 27.50 -0.41
C TYR A 173 28.62 27.11 -1.56
N GLU A 174 27.97 28.09 -2.18
CA GLU A 174 26.94 27.88 -3.22
C GLU A 174 27.46 27.03 -4.40
N ASP A 175 28.64 27.35 -4.94
CA ASP A 175 29.20 26.62 -6.08
C ASP A 175 29.53 25.16 -5.76
N ALA A 176 30.05 24.90 -4.56
CA ALA A 176 30.36 23.54 -4.11
C ALA A 176 29.09 22.76 -3.77
N PHE A 177 28.07 23.44 -3.26
CA PHE A 177 26.74 22.86 -3.05
C PHE A 177 26.09 22.42 -4.35
N ASN A 178 26.19 23.22 -5.41
CA ASN A 178 25.60 22.88 -6.71
C ASN A 178 26.22 21.61 -7.29
N LYS A 179 27.55 21.47 -7.19
CA LYS A 179 28.26 20.23 -7.60
C LYS A 179 27.84 19.03 -6.75
N PHE A 180 27.72 19.21 -5.44
CA PHE A 180 27.21 18.18 -4.55
C PHE A 180 25.79 17.74 -4.90
N VAL A 181 24.91 18.69 -5.23
CA VAL A 181 23.55 18.43 -5.70
C VAL A 181 23.55 17.66 -7.02
N ASP A 182 24.42 18.00 -7.98
CA ASP A 182 24.57 17.26 -9.24
C ASP A 182 24.94 15.78 -8.99
N GLU A 183 25.89 15.53 -8.09
CA GLU A 183 26.33 14.19 -7.73
C GLU A 183 25.22 13.40 -7.01
N ILE A 184 24.52 14.02 -6.05
CA ILE A 184 23.38 13.40 -5.38
C ILE A 184 22.25 13.07 -6.38
N ASN A 185 21.91 14.01 -7.25
CA ASN A 185 20.84 13.83 -8.24
C ASN A 185 21.21 12.72 -9.24
N ALA A 186 22.48 12.63 -9.64
CA ALA A 186 22.99 11.54 -10.49
C ALA A 186 22.94 10.18 -9.76
N LEU A 187 23.26 10.12 -8.48
CA LEU A 187 23.19 8.90 -7.67
C LEU A 187 21.74 8.46 -7.44
N ALA A 188 20.82 9.40 -7.24
CA ALA A 188 19.40 9.15 -7.04
C ALA A 188 18.66 8.72 -8.32
N ALA A 189 19.17 9.08 -9.50
CA ALA A 189 18.56 8.75 -10.78
C ALA A 189 18.44 7.23 -11.03
N TYR A 190 17.31 6.82 -11.61
CA TYR A 190 17.06 5.43 -12.02
C TYR A 190 17.50 5.18 -13.45
N GLN A 191 18.06 3.99 -13.71
CA GLN A 191 18.36 3.55 -15.06
C GLN A 191 17.09 2.97 -15.73
N TRP A 192 16.98 3.13 -17.05
CA TRP A 192 15.79 2.74 -17.82
C TRP A 192 15.43 1.25 -17.70
N TRP A 193 16.43 0.37 -17.57
CA TRP A 193 16.21 -1.06 -17.42
C TRP A 193 15.58 -1.41 -16.06
N GLU A 194 15.81 -0.61 -15.02
CA GLU A 194 15.23 -0.85 -13.70
C GLU A 194 13.71 -0.70 -13.75
N GLY A 195 13.23 0.34 -14.44
CA GLY A 195 11.82 0.56 -14.72
C GLY A 195 11.25 -0.57 -15.57
N SER A 196 11.98 -1.01 -16.60
CA SER A 196 11.54 -2.09 -17.50
C SER A 196 11.36 -3.42 -16.75
N ILE A 197 12.31 -3.79 -15.88
CA ILE A 197 12.18 -4.99 -15.03
C ILE A 197 10.99 -4.85 -14.10
N CYS A 198 10.81 -3.69 -13.47
CA CYS A 198 9.67 -3.47 -12.59
C CYS A 198 8.34 -3.59 -13.36
N SER A 199 8.24 -3.06 -14.58
CA SER A 199 7.05 -3.18 -15.42
C SER A 199 6.77 -4.63 -15.80
N ILE A 200 7.78 -5.41 -16.17
CA ILE A 200 7.65 -6.84 -16.46
C ILE A 200 7.18 -7.60 -15.21
N LEU A 201 7.81 -7.34 -14.05
CA LEU A 201 7.41 -7.93 -12.78
C LEU A 201 5.99 -7.52 -12.38
N CYS A 202 5.55 -6.29 -12.63
CA CYS A 202 4.17 -5.86 -12.35
C CYS A 202 3.15 -6.72 -13.11
N ILE A 203 3.47 -7.12 -14.35
CA ILE A 203 2.62 -7.97 -15.19
C ILE A 203 2.67 -9.43 -14.72
N LEU A 204 3.87 -9.96 -14.41
CA LEU A 204 4.07 -11.36 -14.04
C LEU A 204 3.65 -11.66 -12.59
N SER A 205 3.99 -10.76 -11.67
CA SER A 205 3.80 -10.88 -10.22
C SER A 205 3.97 -9.54 -9.51
N TYR A 206 2.86 -8.83 -9.34
CA TYR A 206 2.79 -7.59 -8.54
C TYR A 206 3.56 -7.63 -7.19
N PRO A 207 3.49 -8.68 -6.35
CA PRO A 207 4.21 -8.70 -5.07
C PRO A 207 5.73 -8.72 -5.22
N LEU A 208 6.23 -9.38 -6.26
CA LEU A 208 7.66 -9.38 -6.57
C LEU A 208 8.08 -8.03 -7.18
N ALA A 209 7.21 -7.38 -7.95
CA ALA A 209 7.46 -6.04 -8.45
C ALA A 209 7.60 -5.02 -7.31
N TRP A 210 6.68 -5.06 -6.34
CA TRP A 210 6.73 -4.20 -5.16
C TRP A 210 7.98 -4.44 -4.31
N SER A 211 8.29 -5.71 -4.00
CA SER A 211 9.47 -6.04 -3.20
C SER A 211 10.77 -5.66 -3.91
N TRP A 212 10.84 -5.86 -5.23
CA TRP A 212 11.93 -5.41 -6.09
C TRP A 212 12.10 -3.89 -6.04
N GLN A 213 11.02 -3.13 -6.23
CA GLN A 213 11.04 -1.67 -6.17
C GLN A 213 11.51 -1.16 -4.81
N GLN A 214 11.00 -1.74 -3.72
CA GLN A 214 11.43 -1.41 -2.36
C GLN A 214 12.90 -1.75 -2.12
N TRP A 215 13.37 -2.90 -2.60
CA TRP A 215 14.78 -3.27 -2.54
C TRP A 215 15.68 -2.29 -3.31
N ARG A 216 15.29 -1.87 -4.52
CA ARG A 216 16.00 -0.85 -5.30
C ARG A 216 16.07 0.49 -4.57
N ARG A 217 14.96 0.95 -3.99
CA ARG A 217 14.92 2.18 -3.18
C ARG A 217 15.84 2.11 -1.97
N ARG A 218 15.87 0.98 -1.24
CA ARG A 218 16.79 0.77 -0.11
C ARG A 218 18.24 0.82 -0.54
N LYS A 219 18.59 0.15 -1.65
CA LYS A 219 19.95 0.13 -2.18
C LYS A 219 20.40 1.54 -2.59
N LYS A 220 19.52 2.35 -3.18
CA LYS A 220 19.80 3.74 -3.53
C LYS A 220 20.00 4.63 -2.30
N LEU A 221 19.13 4.51 -1.29
CA LEU A 221 19.29 5.23 -0.02
C LEU A 221 20.60 4.84 0.69
N GLN A 222 20.95 3.55 0.71
CA GLN A 222 22.22 3.09 1.27
C GLN A 222 23.41 3.72 0.55
N ARG A 223 23.39 3.73 -0.79
CA ARG A 223 24.43 4.39 -1.58
C ARG A 223 24.51 5.89 -1.33
N LEU A 224 23.39 6.59 -1.21
CA LEU A 224 23.36 8.02 -0.86
C LEU A 224 23.94 8.27 0.54
N ARG A 225 23.63 7.40 1.50
CA ARG A 225 24.19 7.46 2.86
C ARG A 225 25.69 7.20 2.89
N GLU A 226 26.16 6.20 2.16
CA GLU A 226 27.58 5.88 2.02
C GLU A 226 28.34 7.02 1.35
N PHE A 227 27.78 7.58 0.27
CA PHE A 227 28.35 8.73 -0.41
C PHE A 227 28.52 9.93 0.53
N VAL A 228 27.45 10.35 1.22
CA VAL A 228 27.51 11.50 2.13
C VAL A 228 28.37 11.24 3.36
N ARG A 229 28.46 10.00 3.85
CA ARG A 229 29.22 9.67 5.07
C ARG A 229 30.72 9.45 4.80
N SER A 230 31.09 8.95 3.63
CA SER A 230 32.44 8.40 3.42
C SER A 230 33.11 8.77 2.11
N GLU A 231 32.37 9.06 1.04
CA GLU A 231 32.98 9.39 -0.27
C GLU A 231 33.08 10.90 -0.49
N TYR A 232 32.19 11.68 0.12
CA TYR A 232 32.13 13.12 -0.07
C TYR A 232 32.87 13.88 1.04
N ASP A 233 33.81 14.74 0.66
CA ASP A 233 34.68 15.51 1.59
C ASP A 233 33.98 16.65 2.34
N HIS A 234 32.64 16.72 2.29
CA HIS A 234 31.82 17.82 2.83
C HIS A 234 32.29 19.21 2.39
N SER A 235 32.94 19.32 1.22
CA SER A 235 33.59 20.55 0.74
C SER A 235 32.63 21.74 0.59
N CYS A 236 31.33 21.47 0.47
CA CYS A 236 30.29 22.49 0.47
C CYS A 236 30.12 23.20 1.83
N LEU A 237 30.53 22.61 2.95
CA LEU A 237 30.44 23.25 4.27
C LEU A 237 31.60 24.22 4.50
N ARG A 238 31.31 25.38 5.11
CA ARG A 238 32.32 26.38 5.46
C ARG A 238 33.21 25.92 6.62
N SER A 239 32.63 25.24 7.62
CA SER A 239 33.36 24.78 8.81
C SER A 239 34.47 23.80 8.47
N CYS A 240 35.69 24.11 8.91
CA CYS A 240 36.84 23.21 8.81
C CYS A 240 36.63 21.93 9.64
N ARG A 241 36.12 22.04 10.87
CA ARG A 241 35.84 20.88 11.72
C ARG A 241 34.79 19.94 11.14
N SER A 242 33.68 20.48 10.62
CA SER A 242 32.62 19.64 10.02
C SER A 242 33.13 18.82 8.83
N ARG A 243 34.04 19.41 8.04
CA ARG A 243 34.75 18.76 6.92
C ARG A 243 35.72 17.69 7.39
N ALA A 244 36.52 17.99 8.41
CA ALA A 244 37.51 17.05 8.93
C ALA A 244 36.89 15.82 9.62
N LEU A 245 35.73 16.00 10.28
CA LEU A 245 35.06 14.94 11.04
C LEU A 245 33.99 14.18 10.26
N TYR A 246 33.61 14.62 9.05
CA TYR A 246 32.50 14.05 8.29
C TYR A 246 31.16 14.04 9.07
N GLU A 247 30.92 15.09 9.86
CA GLU A 247 29.79 15.16 10.82
C GLU A 247 28.74 16.24 10.47
N GLY A 248 28.92 17.00 9.38
CA GLY A 248 28.05 18.14 9.07
C GLY A 248 26.81 17.84 8.22
N LEU A 249 26.73 16.66 7.58
CA LEU A 249 25.59 16.27 6.73
C LEU A 249 25.13 14.86 7.05
N LYS A 250 23.81 14.64 7.13
CA LYS A 250 23.23 13.28 7.23
C LYS A 250 22.05 13.11 6.30
N VAL A 251 22.01 11.98 5.60
CA VAL A 251 20.89 11.60 4.72
C VAL A 251 20.02 10.57 5.41
N ALA A 252 18.73 10.88 5.52
CA ALA A 252 17.73 9.95 6.04
C ALA A 252 16.47 9.96 5.16
N ALA A 253 15.58 9.03 5.44
CA ALA A 253 14.35 8.85 4.70
C ALA A 253 13.31 8.21 5.60
N THR A 254 12.04 8.43 5.26
CA THR A 254 10.91 7.78 5.92
C THR A 254 10.98 6.25 5.73
N PRO A 255 10.36 5.46 6.64
CA PRO A 255 10.35 3.99 6.53
C PRO A 255 9.74 3.47 5.23
N ASP A 256 8.93 4.29 4.55
CA ASP A 256 8.26 3.98 3.29
C ASP A 256 9.12 4.23 2.06
N LEU A 257 10.26 4.90 2.26
CA LEU A 257 11.22 5.30 1.24
C LEU A 257 10.59 6.17 0.14
N MET A 258 9.50 6.86 0.45
CA MET A 258 8.83 7.80 -0.45
C MET A 258 9.34 9.23 -0.26
N LEU A 259 9.73 9.59 0.96
CA LEU A 259 10.28 10.90 1.30
C LEU A 259 11.70 10.73 1.86
N GLY A 260 12.67 11.33 1.19
CA GLY A 260 14.03 11.49 1.68
C GLY A 260 14.26 12.90 2.21
N TYR A 261 15.24 13.07 3.10
CA TYR A 261 15.71 14.39 3.55
C TYR A 261 17.20 14.36 3.88
N LEU A 262 17.80 15.55 3.81
CA LEU A 262 19.18 15.85 4.13
C LEU A 262 19.20 16.83 5.30
N ASP A 263 19.80 16.42 6.41
CA ASP A 263 19.92 17.22 7.63
C ASP A 263 21.32 17.86 7.69
N PHE A 264 21.35 19.16 7.99
CA PHE A 264 22.56 19.96 8.16
C PHE A 264 22.84 20.21 9.63
N TYR A 265 24.09 19.97 10.04
CA TYR A 265 24.56 20.16 11.41
C TYR A 265 25.71 21.16 11.47
N LEU A 266 25.72 22.00 12.50
CA LEU A 266 26.82 22.94 12.76
C LEU A 266 28.04 22.21 13.31
N GLY A 267 29.20 22.55 12.74
CA GLY A 267 30.47 22.27 13.38
C GLY A 267 30.63 23.10 14.66
N GLY A 268 31.36 22.57 15.65
CA GLY A 268 31.68 23.31 16.89
C GLY A 268 32.30 24.69 16.65
N ASP A 269 33.04 24.85 15.55
CA ASP A 269 33.73 26.09 15.16
C ASP A 269 32.76 27.19 14.65
N GLU A 270 31.53 26.82 14.27
CA GLU A 270 30.50 27.72 13.72
C GLU A 270 29.38 28.02 14.71
N LYS A 271 29.48 27.56 15.97
CA LYS A 271 28.52 27.87 17.03
C LYS A 271 28.57 29.36 17.39
N ARG A 272 27.78 30.17 16.68
CA ARG A 272 27.50 31.59 17.02
C ARG A 272 26.43 31.67 18.10
N PRO A 273 26.38 32.71 18.95
CA PRO A 273 25.29 32.86 19.93
C PRO A 273 23.90 32.93 19.28
N ASP A 274 23.83 33.30 18.00
CA ASP A 274 22.59 33.39 17.20
C ASP A 274 22.19 32.06 16.52
N LEU A 275 23.05 31.04 16.54
CA LEU A 275 22.88 29.79 15.80
C LEU A 275 23.24 28.57 16.68
N PRO A 276 22.35 27.57 16.85
CA PRO A 276 21.09 27.39 16.15
C PRO A 276 19.98 28.31 16.64
N THR A 277 19.20 28.84 15.70
CA THR A 277 17.99 29.61 16.01
C THR A 277 17.03 28.80 16.87
N ARG A 278 16.48 29.44 17.91
CA ARG A 278 15.43 28.83 18.75
C ARG A 278 14.22 28.48 17.89
N LEU A 279 13.44 27.46 18.27
CA LEU A 279 12.28 27.02 17.46
C LEU A 279 11.34 28.17 17.08
N HIS A 280 11.09 29.12 17.99
CA HIS A 280 10.24 30.27 17.73
C HIS A 280 10.72 31.14 16.55
N GLN A 281 12.03 31.25 16.34
CA GLN A 281 12.64 31.99 15.23
C GLN A 281 12.67 31.17 13.92
N ARG A 282 12.33 29.88 13.98
CA ARG A 282 12.23 28.99 12.82
C ARG A 282 10.81 28.88 12.26
N PHE A 283 9.83 29.53 12.91
CA PHE A 283 8.47 29.58 12.37
C PHE A 283 8.38 30.56 11.20
N PRO A 284 7.63 30.24 10.14
CA PRO A 284 6.85 29.00 9.95
C PRO A 284 7.73 27.79 9.60
N MET A 285 7.47 26.64 10.24
CA MET A 285 8.21 25.39 10.00
C MET A 285 7.34 24.40 9.23
N SER A 286 7.83 23.88 8.10
CA SER A 286 7.12 22.88 7.30
C SER A 286 7.58 21.45 7.61
N LEU A 287 6.63 20.56 7.89
CA LEU A 287 6.85 19.12 8.03
C LEU A 287 6.11 18.36 6.93
N ILE A 288 6.84 17.68 6.06
CA ILE A 288 6.26 16.99 4.89
C ILE A 288 5.80 15.57 5.28
N PHE A 289 4.65 15.14 4.75
CA PHE A 289 4.18 13.77 4.89
C PHE A 289 5.00 12.81 4.00
N GLY A 290 5.37 11.68 4.58
CA GLY A 290 5.78 10.51 3.83
C GLY A 290 4.57 9.78 3.24
N GLY A 291 4.83 8.91 2.26
CA GLY A 291 3.79 8.19 1.54
C GLY A 291 3.16 9.02 0.43
N ASP A 292 2.40 8.34 -0.44
CA ASP A 292 1.69 8.91 -1.59
C ASP A 292 0.16 8.80 -1.43
N GLY A 293 -0.31 8.31 -0.28
CA GLY A 293 -1.74 8.06 -0.04
C GLY A 293 -2.26 6.81 -0.77
N SER A 294 -1.35 5.97 -1.28
CA SER A 294 -1.70 4.65 -1.79
C SER A 294 -2.02 3.67 -0.66
N TYR A 295 -2.67 2.56 -1.02
CA TYR A 295 -2.98 1.49 -0.06
C TYR A 295 -1.70 0.86 0.56
N MET A 296 -0.56 0.86 -0.15
CA MET A 296 0.71 0.31 0.34
C MET A 296 1.56 1.31 1.13
N ALA A 297 1.41 2.61 0.85
CA ALA A 297 2.17 3.70 1.46
C ALA A 297 1.22 4.85 1.81
N PRO A 298 0.41 4.70 2.87
CA PRO A 298 -0.49 5.76 3.32
C PRO A 298 0.30 7.00 3.72
N PHE A 299 -0.37 8.17 3.73
CA PHE A 299 0.26 9.37 4.25
C PHE A 299 0.61 9.18 5.73
N SER A 300 1.84 9.54 6.09
CA SER A 300 2.31 9.50 7.47
C SER A 300 3.28 10.62 7.75
N LEU A 301 3.16 11.22 8.93
CA LEU A 301 4.15 12.13 9.49
C LEU A 301 5.16 11.32 10.29
N HIS A 302 6.42 11.32 9.83
CA HIS A 302 7.52 10.70 10.55
C HIS A 302 8.17 11.72 11.50
N SER A 303 8.13 11.44 12.80
CA SER A 303 8.71 12.28 13.82
C SER A 303 10.04 11.68 14.30
N ASP A 304 11.15 12.13 13.72
CA ASP A 304 12.50 11.74 14.15
C ASP A 304 12.88 12.34 15.50
N SER A 305 13.95 11.83 16.12
CA SER A 305 14.56 12.42 17.31
C SER A 305 14.89 13.91 17.14
N VAL A 306 15.32 14.34 15.95
CA VAL A 306 15.60 15.76 15.61
C VAL A 306 14.32 16.60 15.65
N VAL A 307 13.22 16.13 15.06
CA VAL A 307 11.95 16.87 15.08
C VAL A 307 11.36 16.90 16.49
N ILE A 308 11.43 15.79 17.21
CA ILE A 308 10.94 15.69 18.60
C ILE A 308 11.69 16.65 19.51
N SER A 309 13.03 16.68 19.43
CA SER A 309 13.88 17.57 20.23
C SER A 309 13.68 19.05 19.91
N LEU A 310 13.49 19.39 18.62
CA LEU A 310 13.17 20.74 18.20
C LEU A 310 11.80 21.18 18.76
N ILE A 311 10.77 20.35 18.62
CA ILE A 311 9.41 20.67 19.08
C ILE A 311 9.31 20.66 20.61
N SER A 312 10.10 19.82 21.29
CA SER A 312 10.14 19.78 22.76
C SER A 312 10.59 21.07 23.42
N GLN A 313 11.15 22.01 22.66
CA GLN A 313 11.45 23.37 23.14
C GLN A 313 10.18 24.17 23.46
N VAL A 314 9.04 23.84 22.85
CA VAL A 314 7.78 24.60 22.96
C VAL A 314 6.63 23.71 23.45
N VAL A 315 6.49 22.50 22.92
CA VAL A 315 5.40 21.57 23.24
C VAL A 315 5.98 20.31 23.89
N PRO A 316 5.45 19.82 25.02
CA PRO A 316 5.89 18.58 25.64
C PRO A 316 5.93 17.40 24.65
N SER A 317 6.98 16.58 24.73
CA SER A 317 7.19 15.45 23.82
C SER A 317 6.07 14.41 23.87
N SER A 318 5.41 14.23 25.02
CA SER A 318 4.23 13.36 25.19
C SER A 318 3.03 13.85 24.37
N ILE A 319 2.74 15.15 24.42
CA ILE A 319 1.65 15.80 23.68
C ILE A 319 1.94 15.75 22.18
N TRP A 320 3.18 16.07 21.78
CA TRP A 320 3.58 15.96 20.38
C TRP A 320 3.46 14.53 19.86
N HIS A 321 3.96 13.54 20.60
CA HIS A 321 3.85 12.13 20.21
C HIS A 321 2.38 11.70 20.08
N ARG A 322 1.52 12.07 21.05
CA ARG A 322 0.09 11.79 21.00
C ARG A 322 -0.58 12.41 19.77
N LEU A 323 -0.23 13.66 19.45
CA LEU A 323 -0.70 14.35 18.25
C LEU A 323 -0.26 13.63 16.97
N VAL A 324 1.01 13.25 16.85
CA VAL A 324 1.54 12.53 15.68
C VAL A 324 0.82 11.19 15.49
N VAL A 325 0.55 10.45 16.56
CA VAL A 325 -0.21 9.19 16.51
C VAL A 325 -1.66 9.44 16.05
N GLY A 326 -2.33 10.46 16.60
CA GLY A 326 -3.66 10.94 16.18
C GLY A 326 -3.72 11.29 14.70
N LEU A 327 -2.77 12.11 14.27
CA LEU A 327 -2.63 12.58 12.90
C LEU A 327 -2.41 11.42 11.94
N ASN A 328 -1.48 10.51 12.24
CA ASN A 328 -1.18 9.34 11.41
C ASN A 328 -2.39 8.42 11.28
N ALA A 329 -3.23 8.29 12.31
CA ALA A 329 -4.47 7.53 12.24
C ALA A 329 -5.52 8.17 11.31
N GLN A 330 -5.56 9.51 11.21
CA GLN A 330 -6.43 10.22 10.25
C GLN A 330 -5.84 10.21 8.83
N LEU A 331 -4.53 10.48 8.68
CA LEU A 331 -3.82 10.48 7.40
C LEU A 331 -3.88 9.12 6.70
N ARG A 332 -3.90 8.04 7.47
CA ARG A 332 -4.12 6.68 6.97
C ARG A 332 -5.41 6.52 6.16
N LEU A 333 -6.46 7.29 6.47
CA LEU A 333 -7.76 7.25 5.78
C LEU A 333 -7.80 8.14 4.52
N VAL A 334 -6.78 8.96 4.32
CA VAL A 334 -6.65 9.85 3.15
C VAL A 334 -6.24 9.03 1.93
N ARG A 335 -6.95 9.22 0.81
CA ARG A 335 -6.80 8.39 -0.39
C ARG A 335 -6.35 9.19 -1.59
N HIS A 336 -5.31 8.69 -2.26
CA HIS A 336 -4.91 9.16 -3.58
C HIS A 336 -6.09 9.03 -4.58
N GLY A 337 -6.38 10.07 -5.35
CA GLY A 337 -7.47 10.11 -6.33
C GLY A 337 -8.84 10.56 -5.78
N ASN A 338 -9.00 10.71 -4.46
CA ASN A 338 -10.16 11.32 -3.82
C ASN A 338 -9.74 12.22 -2.64
N LEU A 339 -8.69 13.03 -2.86
CA LEU A 339 -8.07 13.84 -1.81
C LEU A 339 -9.04 14.89 -1.27
N LYS A 340 -9.89 15.47 -2.13
CA LYS A 340 -10.88 16.49 -1.73
C LYS A 340 -11.82 16.03 -0.63
N VAL A 341 -12.35 14.82 -0.74
CA VAL A 341 -13.34 14.29 0.21
C VAL A 341 -12.62 13.73 1.44
N THR A 342 -11.43 13.14 1.26
CA THR A 342 -10.76 12.41 2.33
C THR A 342 -9.88 13.28 3.23
N PHE A 343 -9.40 14.44 2.77
CA PHE A 343 -8.73 15.42 3.64
C PHE A 343 -9.71 16.21 4.53
N LEU A 344 -10.98 16.33 4.15
CA LEU A 344 -11.96 17.12 4.91
C LEU A 344 -12.15 16.64 6.37
N PRO A 345 -12.31 15.33 6.66
CA PRO A 345 -12.36 14.83 8.03
C PRO A 345 -11.07 15.11 8.82
N MET A 346 -9.92 15.05 8.15
CA MET A 346 -8.61 15.30 8.77
C MET A 346 -8.43 16.78 9.12
N LEU A 347 -8.84 17.71 8.24
CA LEU A 347 -8.87 19.15 8.53
C LEU A 347 -9.78 19.48 9.70
N LYS A 348 -11.00 18.93 9.73
CA LYS A 348 -11.91 19.11 10.87
C LYS A 348 -11.31 18.57 12.17
N TRP A 349 -10.60 17.45 12.12
CA TRP A 349 -9.90 16.90 13.28
C TRP A 349 -8.76 17.82 13.75
N LEU A 350 -7.99 18.40 12.84
CA LEU A 350 -6.96 19.39 13.19
C LEU A 350 -7.57 20.61 13.93
N GLU A 351 -8.68 21.14 13.42
CA GLU A 351 -9.35 22.29 14.02
C GLU A 351 -10.00 21.99 15.38
N THR A 352 -10.53 20.78 15.57
CA THR A 352 -11.30 20.42 16.78
C THR A 352 -10.47 19.76 17.88
N HIS A 353 -9.43 19.00 17.53
CA HIS A 353 -8.65 18.21 18.47
C HIS A 353 -7.22 18.75 18.66
N ALA A 354 -6.52 19.03 17.55
CA ALA A 354 -5.10 19.40 17.58
C ALA A 354 -4.88 20.87 17.95
N ASN A 355 -5.46 21.80 17.18
CA ASN A 355 -5.24 23.24 17.34
C ASN A 355 -5.65 23.78 18.73
N PRO A 356 -6.78 23.37 19.33
CA PRO A 356 -7.14 23.83 20.68
C PRO A 356 -6.14 23.42 21.76
N ALA A 357 -5.52 22.25 21.61
CA ALA A 357 -4.48 21.79 22.55
C ALA A 357 -3.15 22.51 22.32
N LEU A 358 -2.77 22.75 21.06
CA LEU A 358 -1.53 23.46 20.72
C LEU A 358 -1.59 24.97 21.00
N ASP A 359 -2.78 25.56 20.98
CA ASP A 359 -3.00 26.97 21.29
C ASP A 359 -2.58 27.31 22.73
N THR A 360 -2.69 26.34 23.66
CA THR A 360 -2.17 26.49 25.03
C THR A 360 -0.65 26.70 25.09
N TYR A 361 0.06 26.35 24.02
CA TYR A 361 1.51 26.55 23.84
C TYR A 361 1.83 27.65 22.81
N HIS A 362 0.85 28.47 22.40
CA HIS A 362 0.98 29.51 21.38
C HIS A 362 1.47 28.98 20.02
N VAL A 363 1.05 27.77 19.65
CA VAL A 363 1.41 27.13 18.37
C VAL A 363 0.14 26.73 17.63
N ARG A 364 0.11 26.97 16.32
CA ARG A 364 -0.95 26.52 15.43
C ARG A 364 -0.39 25.65 14.32
N VAL A 365 -1.16 24.65 13.91
CA VAL A 365 -0.80 23.71 12.85
C VAL A 365 -1.87 23.73 11.77
N ASP A 366 -1.44 24.06 10.55
CA ASP A 366 -2.32 24.06 9.38
C ASP A 366 -1.79 23.09 8.31
N LEU A 367 -2.70 22.48 7.56
CA LEU A 367 -2.36 21.60 6.45
C LEU A 367 -1.89 22.45 5.27
N ALA A 368 -0.83 22.04 4.59
CA ALA A 368 -0.34 22.71 3.40
C ALA A 368 0.00 21.73 2.28
N TRP A 369 0.00 22.26 1.06
CA TRP A 369 0.54 21.60 -0.12
C TRP A 369 1.76 22.36 -0.61
N PHE A 370 2.73 21.62 -1.16
CA PHE A 370 4.00 22.12 -1.68
C PHE A 370 4.17 21.59 -3.09
N GLN A 371 4.30 22.48 -4.08
CA GLN A 371 4.60 22.07 -5.44
C GLN A 371 6.07 21.64 -5.54
N ALA A 372 6.30 20.35 -5.60
CA ALA A 372 7.64 19.79 -5.59
C ALA A 372 8.25 19.68 -7.00
N THR A 373 7.43 19.41 -8.03
CA THR A 373 7.93 19.26 -9.41
C THR A 373 7.12 20.03 -10.45
N ALA A 374 7.81 20.44 -11.53
CA ALA A 374 7.19 21.10 -12.68
C ALA A 374 6.19 20.19 -13.44
N LEU A 375 6.27 18.87 -13.22
CA LEU A 375 5.37 17.86 -13.79
C LEU A 375 4.01 17.79 -13.06
N GLY A 376 3.84 18.58 -12.00
CA GLY A 376 2.60 18.74 -11.26
C GLY A 376 2.44 17.78 -10.08
N TYR A 377 3.53 17.21 -9.56
CA TYR A 377 3.52 16.49 -8.29
C TYR A 377 3.45 17.48 -7.12
N CYS A 378 2.46 17.27 -6.26
CA CYS A 378 2.27 18.03 -5.03
C CYS A 378 2.64 17.15 -3.83
N GLN A 379 3.52 17.65 -2.97
CA GLN A 379 3.76 17.10 -1.65
C GLN A 379 2.78 17.73 -0.67
N TYR A 380 2.33 16.96 0.32
CA TYR A 380 1.45 17.44 1.38
C TYR A 380 2.19 17.40 2.71
N GLY A 381 1.85 18.31 3.62
CA GLY A 381 2.49 18.39 4.92
C GLY A 381 1.77 19.33 5.86
N LEU A 382 2.35 19.57 7.01
CA LEU A 382 1.90 20.55 7.99
C LEU A 382 2.83 21.76 7.99
N VAL A 383 2.25 22.94 8.20
CA VAL A 383 3.00 24.14 8.54
C VAL A 383 2.65 24.51 9.96
N ILE A 384 3.70 24.70 10.77
CA ILE A 384 3.62 25.08 12.17
C ILE A 384 3.90 26.58 12.26
N HIS A 385 2.98 27.32 12.87
CA HIS A 385 3.05 28.76 13.05
C HIS A 385 3.01 29.13 14.53
N ALA A 386 3.67 30.22 14.91
CA ALA A 386 3.50 30.83 16.22
C ALA A 386 2.22 31.68 16.24
N VAL A 387 1.47 31.59 17.33
CA VAL A 387 0.28 32.41 17.60
C VAL A 387 0.74 33.67 18.33
N GLU A 388 1.40 34.60 17.62
CA GLU A 388 1.58 35.97 18.10
C GLU A 388 0.55 36.87 17.40
N GLY A 389 -0.25 37.56 18.22
CA GLY A 389 -1.38 38.47 17.95
C GLY A 389 -1.85 38.66 16.52
N GLU A 390 -3.16 38.45 16.30
CA GLU A 390 -4.09 38.70 15.17
C GLU A 390 -3.71 39.60 13.96
N ALA A 391 -2.59 40.30 13.93
CA ALA A 391 -2.14 41.12 12.80
C ALA A 391 -1.70 40.31 11.56
N VAL A 392 -1.20 39.08 11.71
CA VAL A 392 -0.77 38.25 10.54
C VAL A 392 -1.91 37.35 10.02
N ALA A 393 -2.90 37.04 10.86
CA ALA A 393 -4.04 36.22 10.47
C ALA A 393 -5.04 36.97 9.57
N ALA A 394 -5.13 38.29 9.69
CA ALA A 394 -6.03 39.12 8.87
C ALA A 394 -5.52 39.32 7.42
N GLU A 395 -4.21 39.31 7.18
CA GLU A 395 -3.65 39.41 5.82
C GLU A 395 -3.64 38.06 5.08
N LEU A 396 -3.71 36.92 5.79
CA LEU A 396 -3.69 35.57 5.21
C LEU A 396 -5.06 35.04 4.76
N GLN A 397 -6.16 35.70 5.16
CA GLN A 397 -7.54 35.29 4.82
C GLN A 397 -7.95 35.68 3.39
N SER A 398 -7.17 36.50 2.69
CA SER A 398 -7.46 36.95 1.32
C SER A 398 -6.66 36.17 0.27
N GLY A 399 -7.08 34.95 -0.04
CA GLY A 399 -6.80 34.28 -1.32
C GLY A 399 -5.34 34.21 -1.83
N SER A 400 -4.33 34.18 -0.95
CA SER A 400 -2.93 34.31 -1.35
C SER A 400 -2.23 32.95 -1.49
N ARG A 401 -1.72 32.66 -2.70
CA ARG A 401 -0.60 31.72 -2.91
C ARG A 401 0.50 32.08 -1.91
N ILE A 402 0.90 31.15 -1.05
CA ILE A 402 2.09 31.35 -0.23
C ILE A 402 3.28 31.01 -1.13
N ILE A 403 3.75 32.02 -1.85
CA ILE A 403 5.11 31.98 -2.36
C ILE A 403 5.98 31.96 -1.10
N PHE A 404 6.79 30.91 -0.91
CA PHE A 404 7.91 30.99 0.00
C PHE A 404 8.90 31.99 -0.61
N ASP A 405 8.57 33.28 -0.50
CA ASP A 405 9.50 34.37 -0.68
C ASP A 405 10.16 34.56 0.67
N GLN A 406 11.45 34.23 0.69
CA GLN A 406 12.30 34.77 1.70
C GLN A 406 12.34 36.29 1.56
N HIS A 407 12.25 36.96 2.72
CA HIS A 407 11.96 38.38 2.86
C HIS A 407 12.90 39.26 2.01
N SER A 408 12.28 40.10 1.18
CA SER A 408 12.93 41.27 0.61
C SER A 408 13.32 42.24 1.73
N LEU A 409 14.62 42.49 1.86
CA LEU A 409 15.15 43.67 2.52
C LEU A 409 14.70 44.90 1.71
N ASN A 410 13.86 45.73 2.30
CA ASN A 410 13.58 47.07 1.81
C ASN A 410 14.88 47.89 1.77
N GLN A 411 15.39 48.17 0.57
CA GLN A 411 16.23 49.33 0.31
C GLN A 411 15.42 50.29 -0.57
N ASN A 412 14.95 51.37 0.03
CA ASN A 412 14.65 52.59 -0.71
C ASN A 412 15.92 53.44 -0.72
N GLU A 413 16.39 53.82 -1.91
CA GLU A 413 16.68 55.21 -2.29
C GLU A 413 17.08 55.27 -3.78
N ASP A 414 16.19 55.89 -4.57
CA ASP A 414 16.39 56.74 -5.76
C ASP A 414 17.59 56.53 -6.71
N ALA A 415 17.29 56.26 -7.99
CA ALA A 415 17.52 57.22 -9.09
C ALA A 415 17.17 56.65 -10.48
N ASP A 416 16.57 57.52 -11.30
CA ASP A 416 16.20 57.39 -12.72
C ASP A 416 17.22 56.70 -13.64
N SER A 417 16.72 55.91 -14.60
CA SER A 417 16.72 56.31 -16.03
C SER A 417 16.26 55.19 -16.99
N GLN A 418 15.61 55.64 -18.05
CA GLN A 418 14.95 54.90 -19.11
C GLN A 418 15.92 54.07 -19.99
N LEU A 419 15.40 52.97 -20.56
CA LEU A 419 15.26 52.73 -22.01
C LEU A 419 15.61 51.29 -22.45
N GLY A 420 14.63 50.61 -23.06
CA GLY A 420 14.86 49.85 -24.29
C GLY A 420 15.26 48.37 -24.21
N HIS A 421 14.27 47.50 -24.41
CA HIS A 421 14.32 46.31 -25.26
C HIS A 421 15.52 45.35 -25.13
N SER A 422 15.32 44.26 -24.39
CA SER A 422 15.65 42.92 -24.90
C SER A 422 14.72 41.88 -24.26
N ARG A 423 13.72 41.46 -25.02
CA ARG A 423 12.93 40.25 -24.78
C ARG A 423 13.72 39.08 -25.35
N SER A 424 13.64 37.93 -24.68
CA SER A 424 14.03 36.58 -25.15
C SER A 424 15.40 36.08 -24.68
N ASN A 425 15.52 35.63 -23.42
CA ASN A 425 16.10 34.30 -23.10
C ASN A 425 16.11 33.86 -21.61
N ASP A 426 15.52 34.59 -20.67
CA ASP A 426 15.51 34.15 -19.25
C ASP A 426 14.40 33.14 -18.88
N ALA A 427 14.18 32.14 -19.74
CA ALA A 427 13.29 31.00 -19.45
C ALA A 427 13.99 29.88 -18.65
N TYR A 428 15.17 30.16 -18.08
CA TYR A 428 15.97 29.22 -17.27
C TYR A 428 16.20 29.69 -15.82
N MET A 429 15.42 30.64 -15.31
CA MET A 429 15.62 31.20 -13.98
C MET A 429 14.53 30.80 -12.97
N CYS A 430 14.98 30.12 -11.91
CA CYS A 430 14.37 30.02 -10.57
C CYS A 430 13.14 29.10 -10.39
N LYS A 431 13.38 27.82 -10.12
CA LYS A 431 12.35 26.88 -9.62
C LYS A 431 12.08 27.15 -8.12
N ARG A 432 11.21 28.11 -7.81
CA ARG A 432 10.68 28.34 -6.45
C ARG A 432 9.69 27.23 -6.06
N ILE A 433 9.75 26.78 -4.81
CA ILE A 433 8.72 25.90 -4.21
C ILE A 433 7.50 26.79 -3.96
N THR A 434 6.49 26.69 -4.83
CA THR A 434 5.20 27.34 -4.58
C THR A 434 4.36 26.48 -3.66
N GLY A 435 3.92 27.02 -2.52
CA GLY A 435 3.08 26.32 -1.56
C GLY A 435 1.78 27.04 -1.28
N GLY A 436 0.88 26.41 -0.55
CA GLY A 436 -0.32 27.05 -0.05
C GLY A 436 -0.93 26.29 1.12
N ILE A 437 -1.49 27.02 2.07
CA ILE A 437 -2.29 26.44 3.16
C ILE A 437 -3.62 25.96 2.60
N LEU A 438 -3.98 24.72 2.95
CA LEU A 438 -5.24 24.08 2.62
C LEU A 438 -6.25 24.33 3.73
N ASN A 439 -7.20 25.22 3.44
CA ASN A 439 -8.40 25.40 4.25
C ASN A 439 -9.56 24.60 3.64
N VAL A 440 -10.61 24.41 4.44
CA VAL A 440 -11.86 23.74 4.01
C VAL A 440 -12.41 24.34 2.71
N ASP A 441 -12.35 25.67 2.57
CA ASP A 441 -12.85 26.38 1.39
C ASP A 441 -11.97 26.17 0.14
N ASN A 442 -10.64 26.15 0.31
CA ASN A 442 -9.68 25.99 -0.78
C ASN A 442 -9.53 24.53 -1.22
N LEU A 443 -9.91 23.56 -0.38
CA LEU A 443 -9.76 22.13 -0.65
C LEU A 443 -10.49 21.69 -1.93
N MET A 444 -11.62 22.31 -2.25
CA MET A 444 -12.41 21.98 -3.45
C MET A 444 -11.71 22.37 -4.75
N THR A 445 -10.76 23.29 -4.69
CA THR A 445 -9.98 23.76 -5.86
C THR A 445 -8.79 22.87 -6.19
N LEU A 446 -8.47 21.90 -5.32
CA LEU A 446 -7.34 20.99 -5.50
C LEU A 446 -7.48 20.18 -6.81
N LYS A 447 -6.44 20.12 -7.63
CA LYS A 447 -6.46 19.32 -8.86
C LYS A 447 -6.08 17.89 -8.52
N ASP A 448 -7.08 17.02 -8.43
CA ASP A 448 -6.87 15.58 -8.25
C ASP A 448 -6.67 14.94 -9.64
N ARG A 449 -5.53 14.24 -9.85
CA ARG A 449 -5.35 13.46 -11.08
C ARG A 449 -6.03 12.11 -10.88
N SER A 450 -7.04 11.84 -11.69
CA SER A 450 -7.67 10.51 -11.71
C SER A 450 -6.69 9.50 -12.33
N ASP A 451 -6.07 8.69 -11.49
CA ASP A 451 -5.21 7.59 -11.94
C ASP A 451 -6.00 6.45 -12.59
N LEU A 452 -5.35 5.71 -13.49
CA LEU A 452 -5.89 4.49 -14.11
C LEU A 452 -6.30 3.42 -13.07
N PHE A 453 -5.78 3.49 -11.84
CA PHE A 453 -6.07 2.58 -10.74
C PHE A 453 -7.18 3.07 -9.78
N HIS A 454 -7.89 4.15 -10.12
CA HIS A 454 -9.03 4.64 -9.35
C HIS A 454 -10.06 3.55 -8.95
N PRO A 455 -10.47 2.59 -9.80
CA PRO A 455 -11.40 1.53 -9.36
C PRO A 455 -10.80 0.61 -8.28
N LEU A 456 -9.49 0.36 -8.29
CA LEU A 456 -8.82 -0.41 -7.24
C LEU A 456 -8.79 0.36 -5.92
N SER A 457 -8.65 1.69 -5.96
CA SER A 457 -8.70 2.55 -4.76
C SER A 457 -10.08 2.58 -4.07
N LEU A 458 -11.15 2.26 -4.82
CA LEU A 458 -12.51 2.11 -4.27
C LEU A 458 -12.67 0.78 -3.54
N ILE A 459 -12.00 -0.26 -4.03
CA ILE A 459 -12.06 -1.62 -3.46
C ILE A 459 -11.14 -1.73 -2.25
N LEU A 460 -9.89 -1.32 -2.41
CA LEU A 460 -8.82 -1.45 -1.42
C LEU A 460 -8.53 -0.08 -0.81
N HIS A 461 -8.80 0.06 0.49
CA HIS A 461 -8.39 1.24 1.22
C HIS A 461 -8.28 0.96 2.71
N ASN A 462 -7.43 1.74 3.34
CA ASN A 462 -7.29 1.70 4.78
C ASN A 462 -8.56 2.23 5.45
N THR A 463 -9.00 1.51 6.48
CA THR A 463 -10.23 1.78 7.22
C THR A 463 -9.94 1.96 8.71
N LYS A 464 -10.93 2.48 9.46
CA LYS A 464 -10.89 2.50 10.92
C LYS A 464 -11.00 1.08 11.49
N PRO A 465 -10.44 0.80 12.68
CA PRO A 465 -10.61 -0.48 13.37
C PRO A 465 -12.07 -0.70 13.76
N VAL A 466 -12.60 -1.90 13.44
CA VAL A 466 -13.96 -2.32 13.76
C VAL A 466 -13.92 -3.70 14.43
N GLY A 467 -14.45 -3.81 15.65
CA GLY A 467 -14.62 -5.10 16.35
C GLY A 467 -13.52 -5.47 17.36
N HIS A 468 -13.60 -6.69 17.91
CA HIS A 468 -12.65 -7.23 18.88
C HIS A 468 -11.53 -8.01 18.19
N GLN A 469 -10.29 -7.85 18.66
CA GLN A 469 -9.07 -8.39 18.05
C GLN A 469 -9.12 -9.91 17.82
N ASP A 470 -9.67 -10.67 18.76
CA ASP A 470 -9.69 -12.13 18.70
C ASP A 470 -10.71 -12.68 17.70
N LEU A 471 -11.90 -12.07 17.63
CA LEU A 471 -12.92 -12.43 16.65
C LEU A 471 -12.43 -12.17 15.23
N VAL A 472 -11.78 -11.02 15.01
CA VAL A 472 -11.26 -10.65 13.68
C VAL A 472 -10.10 -11.57 13.28
N GLY A 473 -9.23 -11.96 14.22
CA GLY A 473 -8.15 -12.94 13.96
C GLY A 473 -8.66 -14.33 13.56
N LEU A 474 -9.75 -14.80 14.18
CA LEU A 474 -10.43 -16.05 13.78
C LEU A 474 -10.99 -15.93 12.35
N VAL A 475 -11.70 -14.83 12.05
CA VAL A 475 -12.27 -14.58 10.72
C VAL A 475 -11.18 -14.55 9.65
N ILE A 476 -10.04 -13.91 9.92
CA ILE A 476 -8.88 -13.89 9.02
C ILE A 476 -8.33 -15.30 8.77
N SER A 477 -8.24 -16.13 9.82
CA SER A 477 -7.77 -17.51 9.69
C SER A 477 -8.72 -18.34 8.83
N ILE A 478 -10.03 -18.16 8.98
CA ILE A 478 -11.05 -18.78 8.11
C ILE A 478 -10.89 -18.29 6.67
N LEU A 479 -10.70 -16.99 6.45
CA LEU A 479 -10.54 -16.41 5.11
C LEU A 479 -9.26 -16.90 4.41
N LEU A 480 -8.15 -17.02 5.13
CA LEU A 480 -6.89 -17.58 4.62
C LEU A 480 -7.06 -19.03 4.15
N LEU A 481 -7.73 -19.85 4.96
CA LEU A 481 -7.99 -21.25 4.63
C LEU A 481 -9.04 -21.38 3.51
N ALA A 482 -10.05 -20.52 3.49
CA ALA A 482 -11.05 -20.45 2.44
C ALA A 482 -10.39 -20.09 1.08
N ASP A 483 -9.47 -19.12 1.06
CA ASP A 483 -8.69 -18.78 -0.12
C ASP A 483 -7.86 -19.95 -0.62
N PHE A 484 -7.15 -20.62 0.28
CA PHE A 484 -6.35 -21.79 -0.06
C PHE A 484 -7.20 -22.93 -0.64
N SER A 485 -8.35 -23.22 -0.02
CA SER A 485 -9.27 -24.25 -0.53
C SER A 485 -9.88 -23.87 -1.88
N LEU A 486 -10.27 -22.60 -2.09
CA LEU A 486 -10.77 -22.11 -3.37
C LEU A 486 -9.72 -22.26 -4.47
N VAL A 487 -8.47 -21.95 -4.18
CA VAL A 487 -7.33 -22.16 -5.10
C VAL A 487 -7.18 -23.64 -5.44
N LEU A 488 -7.22 -24.53 -4.44
CA LEU A 488 -7.09 -25.97 -4.66
C LEU A 488 -8.24 -26.51 -5.54
N LEU A 489 -9.48 -26.13 -5.23
CA LEU A 489 -10.67 -26.57 -5.98
C LEU A 489 -10.68 -26.02 -7.41
N THR A 490 -10.27 -24.76 -7.61
CA THR A 490 -10.14 -24.18 -8.96
C THR A 490 -9.02 -24.84 -9.77
N SER A 491 -7.91 -25.20 -9.13
CA SER A 491 -6.82 -25.95 -9.80
C SER A 491 -7.26 -27.35 -10.23
N LEU A 492 -8.02 -28.06 -9.38
CA LEU A 492 -8.60 -29.36 -9.69
C LEU A 492 -9.60 -29.27 -10.85
N GLN A 493 -10.38 -28.18 -10.88
CA GLN A 493 -11.33 -27.92 -11.95
C GLN A 493 -10.63 -27.66 -13.29
N LEU A 494 -9.57 -26.84 -13.29
CA LEU A 494 -8.75 -26.57 -14.49
C LEU A 494 -8.04 -27.83 -15.00
N TYR A 495 -7.62 -28.73 -14.11
CA TYR A 495 -7.03 -30.02 -14.50
C TYR A 495 -7.96 -30.86 -15.38
N SER A 496 -9.25 -30.83 -15.08
CA SER A 496 -10.25 -31.56 -15.84
C SER A 496 -10.45 -31.03 -17.28
N TYR A 497 -10.14 -29.74 -17.52
CA TYR A 497 -10.27 -29.12 -18.85
C TYR A 497 -9.04 -29.33 -19.73
N SER A 498 -7.84 -28.92 -19.29
CA SER A 498 -6.61 -29.04 -20.08
C SER A 498 -5.34 -28.91 -19.23
N MET A 499 -4.30 -29.69 -19.54
CA MET A 499 -2.98 -29.56 -18.89
C MET A 499 -2.28 -28.26 -19.30
N VAL A 500 -2.56 -27.76 -20.50
CA VAL A 500 -2.03 -26.48 -20.99
C VAL A 500 -2.64 -25.31 -20.22
N ASP A 501 -3.93 -25.41 -19.87
CA ASP A 501 -4.60 -24.37 -19.07
C ASP A 501 -4.08 -24.37 -17.62
N ILE A 502 -3.77 -25.55 -17.07
CA ILE A 502 -3.05 -25.63 -15.79
C ILE A 502 -1.68 -24.97 -15.91
N LEU A 503 -0.88 -25.30 -16.92
CA LEU A 503 0.46 -24.71 -17.08
C LEU A 503 0.38 -23.20 -17.32
N LEU A 504 -0.62 -22.70 -18.06
CA LEU A 504 -0.80 -21.27 -18.29
C LEU A 504 -1.18 -20.54 -17.00
N VAL A 505 -2.10 -21.09 -16.21
CA VAL A 505 -2.45 -20.56 -14.87
C VAL A 505 -1.29 -20.76 -13.88
N LEU A 506 -0.52 -21.84 -14.01
CA LEU A 506 0.63 -22.23 -13.19
C LEU A 506 1.98 -21.67 -13.68
N PHE A 507 2.01 -20.80 -14.70
CA PHE A 507 3.17 -19.97 -15.05
C PHE A 507 2.87 -18.47 -15.11
N VAL A 508 1.64 -18.06 -15.43
CA VAL A 508 1.22 -16.65 -15.48
C VAL A 508 0.66 -16.14 -14.15
N LEU A 509 0.05 -17.02 -13.32
CA LEU A 509 -0.60 -16.66 -12.05
C LEU A 509 0.04 -17.10 -10.70
N PRO A 510 1.05 -18.00 -10.59
CA PRO A 510 1.14 -18.92 -9.45
C PRO A 510 2.08 -18.46 -8.35
N LEU A 511 3.06 -17.62 -8.67
CA LEU A 511 3.83 -16.92 -7.65
C LEU A 511 2.91 -15.98 -6.86
N GLY A 512 1.75 -15.58 -7.40
CA GLY A 512 0.71 -14.83 -6.70
C GLY A 512 -0.41 -15.66 -6.07
N ILE A 513 -0.57 -16.94 -6.41
CA ILE A 513 -1.61 -17.82 -5.84
C ILE A 513 -1.08 -18.65 -4.65
N LEU A 514 0.16 -19.17 -4.74
CA LEU A 514 0.75 -20.00 -3.69
C LEU A 514 1.45 -19.18 -2.62
N ALA A 515 1.97 -17.99 -2.95
CA ALA A 515 2.67 -17.12 -1.99
C ALA A 515 1.79 -16.44 -0.93
N PRO A 516 0.51 -16.09 -1.18
CA PRO A 516 -0.28 -15.38 -0.17
C PRO A 516 -0.64 -16.23 1.04
N PHE A 517 -0.76 -17.55 0.90
CA PHE A 517 -1.06 -18.43 2.03
C PHE A 517 0.14 -18.54 3.02
N PRO A 518 1.37 -18.85 2.58
CA PRO A 518 2.58 -18.76 3.41
C PRO A 518 2.83 -17.34 3.94
N ALA A 519 2.58 -16.31 3.14
CA ALA A 519 2.74 -14.92 3.59
C ALA A 519 1.73 -14.54 4.67
N GLY A 520 0.46 -14.96 4.53
CA GLY A 520 -0.60 -14.74 5.51
C GLY A 520 -0.38 -15.54 6.80
N ILE A 521 0.08 -16.80 6.71
CA ILE A 521 0.49 -17.58 7.88
C ILE A 521 1.70 -16.95 8.57
N ASN A 522 2.74 -16.59 7.81
CA ASN A 522 3.89 -15.91 8.38
C ASN A 522 3.47 -14.61 9.07
N ALA A 523 2.58 -13.83 8.47
CA ALA A 523 2.04 -12.61 9.07
C ALA A 523 1.16 -12.88 10.32
N LEU A 524 0.43 -14.00 10.35
CA LEU A 524 -0.38 -14.42 11.50
C LEU A 524 0.46 -14.86 12.70
N PHE A 525 1.65 -15.41 12.46
CA PHE A 525 2.56 -15.89 13.52
C PHE A 525 3.70 -14.92 13.87
N SER A 526 3.97 -13.90 13.07
CA SER A 526 5.07 -12.93 13.33
C SER A 526 4.64 -11.71 14.14
N HIS A 527 3.57 -11.83 14.92
CA HIS A 527 3.10 -10.78 15.82
C HIS A 527 4.20 -10.33 16.79
N GLY A 528 4.46 -9.03 16.79
CA GLY A 528 5.24 -8.34 17.80
C GLY A 528 4.99 -6.83 17.70
N PRO A 529 4.90 -6.10 18.83
CA PRO A 529 4.59 -4.67 18.85
C PRO A 529 5.58 -3.82 18.02
N ARG A 530 6.81 -4.32 17.82
CA ARG A 530 7.86 -3.63 17.04
C ARG A 530 7.83 -3.86 15.52
N ARG A 531 6.91 -4.67 14.97
CA ARG A 531 6.87 -5.02 13.52
C ARG A 531 5.51 -4.81 12.83
N SER A 532 4.52 -4.21 13.49
CA SER A 532 3.13 -4.04 13.01
C SER A 532 3.02 -3.40 11.61
N ALA A 533 3.78 -2.34 11.33
CA ALA A 533 3.75 -1.64 10.04
C ALA A 533 4.26 -2.50 8.85
N GLY A 534 5.17 -3.44 9.11
CA GLY A 534 5.63 -4.39 8.08
C GLY A 534 4.59 -5.47 7.79
N LEU A 535 3.90 -5.94 8.82
CA LEU A 535 2.86 -6.98 8.72
C LEU A 535 1.62 -6.50 7.97
N ALA A 536 1.19 -5.27 8.24
CA ALA A 536 0.09 -4.62 7.54
C ALA A 536 0.30 -4.61 6.02
N ARG A 537 1.52 -4.29 5.57
CA ARG A 537 1.88 -4.32 4.14
C ARG A 537 1.85 -5.72 3.55
N VAL A 538 2.18 -6.76 4.33
CA VAL A 538 2.08 -8.15 3.88
C VAL A 538 0.63 -8.57 3.70
N TYR A 539 -0.26 -8.23 4.65
CA TYR A 539 -1.71 -8.47 4.53
C TYR A 539 -2.33 -7.69 3.37
N ALA A 540 -1.93 -6.43 3.21
CA ALA A 540 -2.40 -5.57 2.14
C ALA A 540 -1.93 -6.09 0.77
N LEU A 541 -0.70 -6.62 0.69
CA LEU A 541 -0.18 -7.29 -0.50
C LEU A 541 -0.91 -8.62 -0.79
N TRP A 542 -1.25 -9.40 0.23
CA TRP A 542 -2.14 -10.56 0.07
C TRP A 542 -3.50 -10.14 -0.49
N ASN A 543 -4.08 -9.05 0.02
CA ASN A 543 -5.38 -8.56 -0.44
C ASN A 543 -5.34 -8.18 -1.94
N ILE A 544 -4.31 -7.44 -2.37
CA ILE A 544 -4.11 -7.08 -3.79
C ILE A 544 -3.91 -8.34 -4.65
N THR A 545 -3.04 -9.25 -4.26
CA THR A 545 -2.74 -10.46 -5.03
C THR A 545 -3.95 -11.37 -5.16
N SER A 546 -4.70 -11.55 -4.08
CA SER A 546 -5.94 -12.34 -4.06
C SER A 546 -7.01 -11.73 -4.99
N LEU A 547 -7.14 -10.41 -5.03
CA LEU A 547 -8.05 -9.71 -5.95
C LEU A 547 -7.64 -9.89 -7.41
N VAL A 548 -6.35 -9.71 -7.74
CA VAL A 548 -5.82 -9.90 -9.10
C VAL A 548 -6.07 -11.34 -9.57
N ASN A 549 -5.87 -12.34 -8.70
CA ASN A 549 -6.11 -13.74 -9.03
C ASN A 549 -7.57 -14.00 -9.48
N VAL A 550 -8.54 -13.38 -8.82
CA VAL A 550 -9.97 -13.55 -9.13
C VAL A 550 -10.32 -12.90 -10.46
N VAL A 551 -9.77 -11.71 -10.73
CA VAL A 551 -9.94 -11.01 -12.01
C VAL A 551 -9.37 -11.85 -13.15
N VAL A 552 -8.17 -12.42 -12.98
CA VAL A 552 -7.59 -13.23 -14.04
C VAL A 552 -8.34 -14.55 -14.22
N ALA A 553 -8.77 -15.22 -13.14
CA ALA A 553 -9.62 -16.40 -13.24
C ALA A 553 -10.93 -16.11 -14.00
N PHE A 554 -11.54 -14.95 -13.75
CA PHE A 554 -12.72 -14.47 -14.49
C PHE A 554 -12.42 -14.31 -15.99
N VAL A 555 -11.30 -13.66 -16.35
CA VAL A 555 -10.89 -13.45 -17.75
C VAL A 555 -10.57 -14.78 -18.44
N CYS A 556 -9.83 -15.67 -17.80
CA CYS A 556 -9.51 -17.00 -18.33
C CYS A 556 -10.79 -17.80 -18.61
N GLY A 557 -11.74 -17.80 -17.67
CA GLY A 557 -13.02 -18.47 -17.89
C GLY A 557 -13.83 -17.85 -19.03
N LEU A 558 -13.77 -16.52 -19.22
CA LEU A 558 -14.46 -15.83 -20.31
C LEU A 558 -13.89 -16.21 -21.68
N VAL A 559 -12.55 -16.31 -21.76
CA VAL A 559 -11.85 -16.78 -22.97
C VAL A 559 -12.22 -18.23 -23.28
N HIS A 560 -12.26 -19.11 -22.27
CA HIS A 560 -12.66 -20.49 -22.45
C HIS A 560 -14.12 -20.62 -22.93
N TYR A 561 -15.04 -19.86 -22.35
CA TYR A 561 -16.45 -19.82 -22.78
C TYR A 561 -16.58 -19.40 -24.26
N LYS A 562 -15.88 -18.33 -24.67
CA LYS A 562 -15.86 -17.87 -26.07
C LYS A 562 -15.17 -18.85 -27.03
N SER A 563 -14.23 -19.66 -26.56
CA SER A 563 -13.56 -20.68 -27.38
C SER A 563 -14.42 -21.94 -27.52
N SER A 564 -15.12 -22.35 -26.46
CA SER A 564 -15.98 -23.55 -26.45
C SER A 564 -17.17 -23.41 -27.40
N THR A 565 -17.80 -22.23 -27.40
CA THR A 565 -18.90 -21.88 -28.33
C THR A 565 -18.51 -21.96 -29.81
N LYS A 566 -17.21 -21.91 -30.14
CA LYS A 566 -16.72 -22.00 -31.53
C LYS A 566 -16.39 -23.42 -32.01
N ARG A 567 -16.18 -24.40 -31.11
CA ARG A 567 -15.65 -25.72 -31.49
C ARG A 567 -16.70 -26.80 -31.78
N HIS A 568 -17.95 -26.67 -31.33
CA HIS A 568 -18.99 -27.68 -31.58
C HIS A 568 -20.36 -27.05 -31.89
N PRO A 569 -20.75 -26.96 -33.18
CA PRO A 569 -22.05 -26.43 -33.60
C PRO A 569 -23.22 -27.43 -33.46
N SER A 570 -23.00 -28.67 -33.03
CA SER A 570 -24.04 -29.71 -32.90
C SER A 570 -24.65 -29.85 -31.50
N MET A 571 -24.23 -29.03 -30.54
CA MET A 571 -24.98 -28.86 -29.29
C MET A 571 -26.14 -27.92 -29.57
N GLN A 572 -27.36 -28.47 -29.60
CA GLN A 572 -28.58 -27.68 -29.72
C GLN A 572 -28.63 -26.60 -28.62
N PRO A 573 -28.97 -25.34 -28.98
CA PRO A 573 -29.18 -24.28 -28.02
C PRO A 573 -30.46 -24.56 -27.22
N TRP A 574 -30.27 -24.88 -25.95
CA TRP A 574 -31.12 -24.67 -24.78
C TRP A 574 -32.65 -24.64 -24.93
N ASN A 575 -33.32 -25.48 -24.12
CA ASN A 575 -34.55 -25.12 -23.44
C ASN A 575 -34.32 -25.16 -21.92
N LEU A 576 -34.77 -24.09 -21.26
CA LEU A 576 -34.89 -23.87 -19.81
C LEU A 576 -35.46 -25.12 -19.08
N GLY A 577 -35.03 -25.48 -17.87
CA GLY A 577 -34.50 -24.59 -16.85
C GLY A 577 -33.20 -25.03 -16.18
N GLY A 578 -32.18 -24.18 -16.33
CA GLY A 578 -31.67 -23.50 -15.15
C GLY A 578 -30.16 -23.36 -15.00
N ASP A 579 -29.30 -24.10 -15.70
CA ASP A 579 -27.89 -24.22 -15.26
C ASP A 579 -26.80 -23.76 -16.23
N GLU A 580 -27.11 -23.38 -17.47
CA GLU A 580 -26.05 -22.94 -18.42
C GLU A 580 -26.03 -21.42 -18.71
N THR A 581 -27.08 -20.66 -18.38
CA THR A 581 -27.05 -19.18 -18.31
C THR A 581 -26.17 -18.65 -17.18
N SER A 582 -25.67 -19.52 -16.32
CA SER A 582 -25.11 -19.17 -15.02
C SER A 582 -23.57 -19.26 -14.98
N TRP A 583 -22.88 -19.37 -16.12
CA TRP A 583 -21.40 -19.36 -16.10
C TRP A 583 -20.85 -18.08 -15.48
N TRP A 584 -21.52 -16.93 -15.63
CA TRP A 584 -21.11 -15.69 -14.97
C TRP A 584 -21.43 -15.68 -13.47
N LEU A 585 -22.43 -16.43 -12.99
CA LEU A 585 -22.93 -16.35 -11.62
C LEU A 585 -21.85 -16.76 -10.61
N PHE A 586 -21.12 -17.84 -10.87
CA PHE A 586 -20.05 -18.30 -9.99
C PHE A 586 -18.86 -17.31 -9.94
N PRO A 587 -18.26 -16.89 -11.06
CA PRO A 587 -17.23 -15.84 -11.06
C PRO A 587 -17.71 -14.50 -10.47
N THR A 588 -18.95 -14.07 -10.72
CA THR A 588 -19.49 -12.84 -10.11
C THR A 588 -19.69 -13.00 -8.60
N GLY A 589 -20.13 -14.17 -8.13
CA GLY A 589 -20.24 -14.49 -6.72
C GLY A 589 -18.88 -14.51 -6.04
N LEU A 590 -17.85 -15.05 -6.70
CA LEU A 590 -16.47 -15.00 -6.21
C LEU A 590 -15.94 -13.58 -6.11
N VAL A 591 -16.20 -12.73 -7.12
CA VAL A 591 -15.85 -11.31 -7.06
C VAL A 591 -16.54 -10.63 -5.88
N LEU A 592 -17.83 -10.87 -5.66
CA LEU A 592 -18.58 -10.29 -4.53
C LEU A 592 -18.02 -10.76 -3.18
N CYS A 593 -17.81 -12.06 -3.01
CA CYS A 593 -17.19 -12.63 -1.80
C CYS A 593 -15.80 -12.03 -1.55
N LYS A 594 -15.04 -11.76 -2.62
CA LYS A 594 -13.71 -11.16 -2.54
C LYS A 594 -13.74 -9.68 -2.17
N LEU A 595 -14.73 -8.94 -2.65
CA LEU A 595 -14.94 -7.55 -2.21
C LEU A 595 -15.23 -7.50 -0.70
N ILE A 596 -16.06 -8.42 -0.19
CA ILE A 596 -16.34 -8.53 1.24
C ILE A 596 -15.08 -8.92 2.02
N GLN A 597 -14.36 -9.95 1.55
CA GLN A 597 -13.10 -10.38 2.14
C GLN A 597 -12.09 -9.24 2.20
N ALA A 598 -11.95 -8.47 1.12
CA ALA A 598 -11.01 -7.35 1.08
C ALA A 598 -11.29 -6.35 2.19
N ARG A 599 -12.57 -6.06 2.48
CA ARG A 599 -12.95 -5.17 3.59
C ARG A 599 -12.67 -5.76 4.96
N LEU A 600 -12.88 -7.05 5.15
CA LEU A 600 -12.56 -7.74 6.40
C LEU A 600 -11.06 -7.72 6.67
N VAL A 601 -10.23 -7.89 5.63
CA VAL A 601 -8.78 -7.78 5.74
C VAL A 601 -8.37 -6.35 6.09
N ASP A 602 -8.96 -5.34 5.45
CA ASP A 602 -8.68 -3.93 5.77
C ASP A 602 -9.00 -3.58 7.24
N TRP A 603 -10.13 -4.08 7.77
CA TRP A 603 -10.48 -3.96 9.18
C TRP A 603 -9.46 -4.65 10.08
N HIS A 604 -9.00 -5.85 9.74
CA HIS A 604 -7.98 -6.52 10.53
C HIS A 604 -6.66 -5.76 10.55
N VAL A 605 -6.18 -5.33 9.37
CA VAL A 605 -4.95 -4.55 9.25
C VAL A 605 -5.04 -3.28 10.11
N SER A 606 -6.19 -2.62 10.13
CA SER A 606 -6.39 -1.46 10.99
C SER A 606 -6.32 -1.74 12.48
N ILE A 607 -6.75 -2.92 12.93
CA ILE A 607 -6.63 -3.34 14.33
C ILE A 607 -5.17 -3.66 14.68
N LEU A 608 -4.42 -4.24 13.73
CA LEU A 608 -3.00 -4.58 13.94
C LEU A 608 -2.10 -3.35 14.06
N GLU A 609 -2.36 -2.32 13.25
CA GLU A 609 -1.55 -1.10 13.25
C GLU A 609 -1.90 -0.16 14.41
N ILE A 610 -3.17 -0.18 14.85
CA ILE A 610 -3.70 0.80 15.81
C ILE A 610 -4.13 0.05 17.07
N GLN A 611 -3.20 0.01 18.03
CA GLN A 611 -3.42 -0.62 19.33
C GLN A 611 -4.29 0.25 20.24
N ASP A 612 -4.10 1.57 20.19
CA ASP A 612 -4.87 2.52 20.98
C ASP A 612 -6.11 3.02 20.23
N ARG A 613 -7.29 2.71 20.77
CA ARG A 613 -8.58 3.10 20.19
C ARG A 613 -8.98 4.54 20.51
N ALA A 614 -8.42 5.14 21.57
CA ALA A 614 -8.70 6.52 21.96
C ALA A 614 -8.32 7.53 20.86
N VAL A 615 -7.42 7.13 19.97
CA VAL A 615 -6.97 7.88 18.78
C VAL A 615 -8.11 8.21 17.81
N TYR A 616 -9.19 7.43 17.79
CA TYR A 616 -10.38 7.69 16.98
C TYR A 616 -11.58 8.22 17.78
N SER A 617 -11.38 8.58 19.05
CA SER A 617 -12.42 9.22 19.84
C SER A 617 -12.87 10.52 19.17
N ASN A 618 -14.18 10.77 19.18
CA ASN A 618 -14.73 12.07 18.76
C ASN A 618 -14.60 13.12 19.88
N ASP A 619 -14.42 12.67 21.13
CA ASP A 619 -14.24 13.53 22.28
C ASP A 619 -12.74 13.84 22.46
N PRO A 620 -12.33 15.12 22.39
CA PRO A 620 -10.92 15.49 22.47
C PRO A 620 -10.33 15.21 23.85
N THR A 621 -11.13 15.23 24.91
CA THR A 621 -10.68 14.91 26.27
C THR A 621 -10.24 13.46 26.41
N ILE A 622 -10.96 12.52 25.80
CA ILE A 622 -10.61 11.09 25.78
C ILE A 622 -9.38 10.85 24.89
N PHE A 623 -9.23 11.63 23.82
CA PHE A 623 -8.04 11.56 22.98
C PHE A 623 -6.77 11.98 23.73
N TRP A 624 -6.83 13.01 24.56
CA TRP A 624 -5.67 13.53 25.29
C TRP A 624 -5.39 12.84 26.64
N GLN A 625 -6.31 11.99 27.10
CA GLN A 625 -6.06 11.00 28.18
C GLN A 625 -5.14 9.89 27.67
#